data_AF-A0A2T1CUU5-F1
#
_entry.id   AF-A0A2T1CUU5-F1
#
_cell.length_a   1.000
_cell.length_b   1.000
_cell.length_c   1.000
_cell.angle_alpha   90.00
_cell.angle_beta   90.00
_cell.angle_gamma   90.00
#
_symmetry.space_group_name_H-M   'P 1'
#
loop_
_entity.id
_entity.type
_entity.pdbx_description
1 polymer ?
#
loop_
_entity_poly.entity_id
_entity_poly.type
_entity_poly.pdbx_seq_one_letter_code
_entity_poly.pdbx_strand_id
1 'polypeptide(L)'
;MAGLNADQRNYYYLNEAARTGIHKPILAALYDAHGRPTLRDGETGLGIAPANRISLEEVSTFPGQVQFAANTIRSITDALTAQGWKGADFWFAEEGRYTDRFVQAIASGYNPPASDLAAARLEATDSQTLLQAYLEDLTREYRADGIPQNLSYLDRALLLFVERLPRYYIGLSYQRDALLEAVRIWRKLNTRQAAIASLLRLNESDPSLATLDESTIDQPLVQFIQQLSPFYAGYPHQREALLRLTQLWRQLDSRSQTIASLQENTSAETNIRIIDPVLIAFIQRIPQFYQGRGEQRQALTEAYRLWNGLDSRTTTLKELGVDPQVLTSSNPNNTALVNAATQLDRALLEFVRRIPIDYRENEQQREALIRLVQLWRRLEGRNAAVQSLLEDLRRMEHTRWDSPD
;
A
#
# COMPACT_ATOMS: atom_id res chain seq x y z
N MET A 1 33.72 3.79 -19.31
CA MET A 1 32.36 3.44 -18.88
C MET A 1 31.63 4.75 -18.61
N ALA A 2 30.41 4.92 -19.10
CA ALA A 2 29.62 6.11 -18.79
C ALA A 2 29.09 5.97 -17.36
N GLY A 3 29.29 6.99 -16.52
CA GLY A 3 28.76 6.99 -15.16
C GLY A 3 27.23 7.00 -15.11
N LEU A 4 26.67 6.66 -13.96
CA LEU A 4 25.25 6.68 -13.69
C LEU A 4 24.68 8.10 -13.86
N ASN A 5 23.58 8.21 -14.59
CA ASN A 5 22.85 9.47 -14.68
C ASN A 5 22.14 9.80 -13.33
N ALA A 6 21.53 10.97 -13.25
CA ALA A 6 20.88 11.42 -12.02
C ALA A 6 19.70 10.50 -11.61
N ASP A 7 18.88 10.07 -12.57
CA ASP A 7 17.72 9.22 -12.31
C ASP A 7 18.12 7.82 -11.82
N GLN A 8 19.18 7.25 -12.41
CA GLN A 8 19.76 5.97 -12.00
C GLN A 8 20.31 6.04 -10.58
N ARG A 9 20.99 7.13 -10.21
CA ARG A 9 21.45 7.33 -8.82
C ARG A 9 20.27 7.49 -7.86
N ASN A 10 19.27 8.28 -8.24
CA ASN A 10 18.08 8.51 -7.44
C ASN A 10 17.29 7.21 -7.18
N TYR A 11 17.25 6.29 -8.15
CA TYR A 11 16.67 4.95 -7.97
C TYR A 11 17.31 4.18 -6.81
N TYR A 12 18.65 4.16 -6.71
CA TYR A 12 19.34 3.52 -5.58
C TYR A 12 19.03 4.21 -4.26
N TYR A 13 19.01 5.54 -4.23
CA TYR A 13 18.67 6.29 -3.01
C TYR A 13 17.26 5.97 -2.52
N LEU A 14 16.27 5.94 -3.43
CA LEU A 14 14.87 5.64 -3.09
C LEU A 14 14.71 4.23 -2.52
N ASN A 15 15.33 3.24 -3.18
CA ASN A 15 15.25 1.85 -2.72
C ASN A 15 15.86 1.66 -1.34
N GLU A 16 17.07 2.18 -1.13
CA GLU A 16 17.77 2.01 0.13
C GLU A 16 17.15 2.83 1.27
N ALA A 17 16.61 4.02 0.97
CA ALA A 17 15.86 4.81 1.93
C ALA A 17 14.57 4.11 2.39
N ALA A 18 13.81 3.55 1.45
CA ALA A 18 12.61 2.77 1.75
C ALA A 18 12.96 1.47 2.51
N ARG A 19 14.10 0.85 2.19
CA ARG A 19 14.59 -0.32 2.92
C ARG A 19 14.94 0.04 4.36
N THR A 20 15.70 1.08 4.63
CA THR A 20 16.19 1.33 6.00
C THR A 20 15.28 2.21 6.85
N GLY A 21 14.28 2.86 6.25
CA GLY A 21 13.39 3.80 6.94
C GLY A 21 14.08 5.12 7.26
N ILE A 22 14.87 5.64 6.32
CA ILE A 22 15.51 6.95 6.44
C ILE A 22 14.95 7.92 5.40
N HIS A 23 15.06 9.20 5.66
CA HIS A 23 14.65 10.22 4.71
C HIS A 23 15.63 10.30 3.53
N LYS A 24 15.18 9.90 2.33
CA LYS A 24 16.00 9.75 1.11
C LYS A 24 16.99 10.89 0.84
N PRO A 25 16.63 12.19 0.97
CA PRO A 25 17.53 13.28 0.59
C PRO A 25 18.89 13.26 1.28
N ILE A 26 19.04 12.59 2.43
CA ILE A 26 20.35 12.46 3.10
C ILE A 26 21.36 11.65 2.28
N LEU A 27 20.92 10.67 1.48
CA LEU A 27 21.81 9.84 0.66
C LEU A 27 22.34 10.63 -0.54
N ALA A 28 21.48 11.42 -1.18
CA ALA A 28 21.89 12.34 -2.23
C ALA A 28 22.86 13.40 -1.67
N ALA A 29 22.56 13.96 -0.50
CA ALA A 29 23.41 14.93 0.16
C ALA A 29 24.79 14.38 0.52
N LEU A 30 24.87 13.13 1.01
CA LEU A 30 26.16 12.47 1.28
C LEU A 30 26.99 12.29 0.01
N TYR A 31 26.35 11.90 -1.10
CA TYR A 31 27.03 11.79 -2.38
C TYR A 31 27.63 13.13 -2.82
N ASP A 32 26.83 14.20 -2.80
CA ASP A 32 27.25 15.53 -3.22
C ASP A 32 28.33 16.13 -2.29
N ALA A 33 28.20 15.94 -0.97
CA ALA A 33 29.13 16.49 0.01
C ALA A 33 30.47 15.73 0.06
N HIS A 34 30.49 14.43 -0.22
CA HIS A 34 31.72 13.64 -0.23
C HIS A 34 32.38 13.60 -1.60
N GLY A 35 31.64 13.20 -2.64
CA GLY A 35 32.19 12.96 -3.98
C GLY A 35 33.36 11.96 -3.99
N ARG A 36 33.45 11.06 -2.99
CA ARG A 36 34.58 10.14 -2.78
C ARG A 36 34.18 8.98 -1.86
N PRO A 37 34.87 7.83 -1.88
CA PRO A 37 36.05 7.50 -2.70
C PRO A 37 35.72 7.31 -4.18
N THR A 38 36.73 7.25 -5.04
CA THR A 38 36.56 6.74 -6.41
C THR A 38 36.27 5.24 -6.36
N LEU A 39 35.24 4.81 -7.08
CA LEU A 39 34.71 3.46 -7.03
C LEU A 39 35.16 2.63 -8.23
N ARG A 40 35.06 1.30 -8.12
CA ARG A 40 35.49 0.35 -9.15
C ARG A 40 34.63 0.41 -10.42
N ASP A 41 33.39 0.83 -10.29
CA ASP A 41 32.44 1.04 -11.39
C ASP A 41 32.63 2.40 -12.09
N GLY A 42 33.61 3.20 -11.66
CA GLY A 42 33.92 4.52 -12.22
C GLY A 42 33.13 5.66 -11.61
N GLU A 43 32.26 5.38 -10.63
CA GLU A 43 31.52 6.38 -9.86
C GLU A 43 32.36 6.98 -8.72
N THR A 44 31.78 7.95 -8.04
CA THR A 44 32.24 8.45 -6.74
C THR A 44 31.30 8.00 -5.62
N GLY A 45 31.85 7.83 -4.41
CA GLY A 45 31.12 7.31 -3.25
C GLY A 45 30.47 8.37 -2.35
N LEU A 46 29.78 7.86 -1.34
CA LEU A 46 29.05 8.62 -0.31
C LEU A 46 29.88 8.80 0.98
N GLY A 47 31.20 8.63 0.90
CA GLY A 47 32.09 8.69 2.07
C GLY A 47 32.10 7.43 2.94
N ILE A 48 31.62 6.30 2.42
CA ILE A 48 31.58 5.04 3.18
C ILE A 48 32.88 4.26 3.02
N ALA A 49 33.41 3.79 4.15
CA ALA A 49 34.61 2.96 4.23
C ALA A 49 34.33 1.64 4.97
N PRO A 50 35.11 0.58 4.71
CA PRO A 50 34.96 -0.71 5.37
C PRO A 50 35.01 -0.60 6.90
N ALA A 51 34.18 -1.39 7.58
CA ALA A 51 34.21 -1.53 9.04
C ALA A 51 33.67 -2.90 9.44
N ASN A 52 34.18 -3.43 10.55
CA ASN A 52 33.75 -4.71 11.12
C ASN A 52 33.81 -5.86 10.10
N ARG A 53 32.66 -6.44 9.74
CA ARG A 53 32.56 -7.55 8.76
C ARG A 53 32.41 -7.08 7.32
N ILE A 54 32.23 -5.78 7.09
CA ILE A 54 32.00 -5.21 5.77
C ILE A 54 33.35 -5.03 5.09
N SER A 55 33.54 -5.73 3.98
CA SER A 55 34.75 -5.72 3.18
C SER A 55 34.86 -4.48 2.29
N LEU A 56 36.07 -4.22 1.77
CA LEU A 56 36.29 -3.19 0.75
C LEU A 56 35.48 -3.45 -0.51
N GLU A 57 35.32 -4.70 -0.91
CA GLU A 57 34.59 -5.08 -2.11
C GLU A 57 33.12 -4.67 -2.03
N GLU A 58 32.48 -4.90 -0.88
CA GLU A 58 31.08 -4.57 -0.61
C GLU A 58 30.78 -3.06 -0.70
N VAL A 59 31.75 -2.19 -0.43
CA VAL A 59 31.61 -0.73 -0.51
C VAL A 59 32.33 -0.13 -1.72
N SER A 60 32.83 -0.95 -2.65
CA SER A 60 33.63 -0.49 -3.79
C SER A 60 32.82 -0.12 -5.04
N THR A 61 31.49 -0.20 -4.97
CA THR A 61 30.55 0.16 -6.04
C THR A 61 29.54 1.18 -5.52
N PHE A 62 28.91 1.93 -6.42
CA PHE A 62 27.91 2.93 -6.04
C PHE A 62 26.71 2.31 -5.30
N PRO A 63 26.11 1.19 -5.75
CA PRO A 63 25.04 0.54 -5.00
C PRO A 63 25.48 0.12 -3.59
N GLY A 64 26.71 -0.40 -3.45
CA GLY A 64 27.29 -0.74 -2.15
C GLY A 64 27.43 0.48 -1.24
N GLN A 65 27.97 1.59 -1.76
CA GLN A 65 28.07 2.86 -1.03
C GLN A 65 26.70 3.33 -0.53
N VAL A 66 25.67 3.27 -1.36
CA VAL A 66 24.31 3.70 -0.97
C VAL A 66 23.70 2.77 0.08
N GLN A 67 23.80 1.45 -0.10
CA GLN A 67 23.27 0.45 0.84
C GLN A 67 23.88 0.61 2.24
N PHE A 68 25.21 0.71 2.30
CA PHE A 68 25.91 0.83 3.58
C PHE A 68 25.79 2.23 4.19
N ALA A 69 25.71 3.30 3.39
CA ALA A 69 25.34 4.62 3.90
C ALA A 69 23.98 4.59 4.59
N ALA A 70 22.98 3.96 3.96
CA ALA A 70 21.64 3.86 4.53
C ALA A 70 21.62 3.08 5.86
N ASN A 71 22.39 1.99 5.97
CA ASN A 71 22.54 1.25 7.22
C ASN A 71 23.27 2.09 8.29
N THR A 72 24.33 2.81 7.89
CA THR A 72 25.11 3.65 8.80
C THR A 72 24.29 4.82 9.36
N ILE A 73 23.46 5.49 8.56
CA ILE A 73 22.54 6.54 9.08
C ILE A 73 21.57 5.99 10.12
N ARG A 74 21.06 4.77 9.91
CA ARG A 74 20.21 4.10 10.89
C ARG A 74 20.98 3.80 12.19
N SER A 75 22.21 3.32 12.08
CA SER A 75 23.09 3.07 13.25
C SER A 75 23.45 4.35 14.01
N ILE A 76 23.71 5.46 13.31
CA ILE A 76 23.90 6.79 13.92
C ILE A 76 22.65 7.17 14.72
N THR A 77 21.46 6.99 14.13
CA THR A 77 20.19 7.30 14.82
C THR A 77 20.07 6.48 16.11
N ASP A 78 20.39 5.20 16.07
CA ASP A 78 20.32 4.29 17.22
C ASP A 78 21.30 4.67 18.32
N ALA A 79 22.54 5.02 17.95
CA ALA A 79 23.55 5.50 18.87
C ALA A 79 23.12 6.81 19.56
N LEU A 80 22.56 7.76 18.80
CA LEU A 80 22.08 9.04 19.33
C LEU A 80 20.84 8.85 20.22
N THR A 81 19.92 7.96 19.87
CA THR A 81 18.79 7.59 20.74
C THR A 81 19.27 6.98 22.05
N ALA A 82 20.28 6.12 22.02
CA ALA A 82 20.90 5.56 23.24
C ALA A 82 21.58 6.63 24.10
N GLN A 83 22.04 7.74 23.50
CA GLN A 83 22.54 8.92 24.19
C GLN A 83 21.44 9.87 24.67
N GLY A 84 20.16 9.52 24.48
CA GLY A 84 19.01 10.26 25.00
C GLY A 84 18.33 11.20 24.00
N TRP A 85 18.76 11.24 22.74
CA TRP A 85 18.09 12.05 21.70
C TRP A 85 16.65 11.59 21.51
N LYS A 86 15.75 12.55 21.34
CA LYS A 86 14.31 12.38 21.13
C LYS A 86 13.94 12.63 19.67
N GLY A 87 12.72 12.27 19.26
CA GLY A 87 12.24 12.46 17.89
C GLY A 87 12.45 13.88 17.34
N ALA A 88 12.19 14.90 18.16
CA ALA A 88 12.37 16.31 17.80
C ALA A 88 13.85 16.73 17.63
N ASP A 89 14.81 15.97 18.18
CA ASP A 89 16.22 16.20 17.90
C ASP A 89 16.61 15.73 16.48
N PHE A 90 15.88 14.77 15.92
CA PHE A 90 16.13 14.21 14.58
C PHE A 90 15.33 14.91 13.49
N TRP A 91 14.09 15.31 13.78
CA TRP A 91 13.12 15.73 12.77
C TRP A 91 12.51 17.09 13.09
N PHE A 92 12.46 17.97 12.08
CA PHE A 92 11.73 19.22 12.12
C PHE A 92 10.38 19.04 11.42
N ALA A 93 9.31 19.00 12.21
CA ALA A 93 7.99 18.55 11.75
C ALA A 93 7.36 19.52 10.74
N GLU A 94 7.49 20.83 11.00
CA GLU A 94 6.96 21.90 10.17
C GLU A 94 7.56 21.85 8.77
N GLU A 95 8.88 21.68 8.66
CA GLU A 95 9.61 21.66 7.39
C GLU A 95 9.74 20.26 6.78
N GLY A 96 9.28 19.21 7.47
CA GLY A 96 9.25 17.87 6.90
C GLY A 96 10.62 17.28 6.57
N ARG A 97 11.63 17.57 7.41
CA ARG A 97 13.02 17.19 7.17
C ARG A 97 13.80 16.91 8.44
N TYR A 98 15.03 16.43 8.29
CA TYR A 98 15.97 16.32 9.40
C TYR A 98 16.37 17.69 9.93
N THR A 99 16.60 17.76 11.25
CA THR A 99 17.12 18.98 11.90
C THR A 99 18.57 19.22 11.47
N ASP A 100 18.97 20.49 11.48
CA ASP A 100 20.35 20.88 11.19
C ASP A 100 21.33 20.19 12.16
N ARG A 101 20.94 20.05 13.43
CA ARG A 101 21.71 19.35 14.46
C ARG A 101 21.96 17.89 14.10
N PHE A 102 20.95 17.19 13.58
CA PHE A 102 21.11 15.80 13.18
C PHE A 102 21.98 15.68 11.92
N VAL A 103 21.80 16.57 10.93
CA VAL A 103 22.67 16.62 9.75
C VAL A 103 24.13 16.90 10.13
N GLN A 104 24.38 17.80 11.10
CA GLN A 104 25.71 18.05 11.64
C GLN A 104 26.32 16.83 12.35
N ALA A 105 25.50 16.06 13.08
CA ALA A 105 25.95 14.82 13.71
C ALA A 105 26.35 13.76 12.66
N ILE A 106 25.62 13.68 11.54
CA ILE A 106 25.98 12.82 10.40
C ILE A 106 27.29 13.31 9.76
N ALA A 107 27.43 14.62 9.53
CA ALA A 107 28.64 15.20 8.92
C ALA A 107 29.91 14.98 9.76
N SER A 108 29.77 14.81 11.08
CA SER A 108 30.89 14.52 11.99
C SER A 108 31.53 13.14 11.73
N GLY A 109 30.93 12.32 10.87
CA GLY A 109 31.35 10.96 10.61
C GLY A 109 30.88 9.98 11.69
N TYR A 110 31.09 8.68 11.43
CA TYR A 110 30.67 7.64 12.34
C TYR A 110 31.57 6.42 12.24
N ASN A 111 32.02 5.93 13.40
CA ASN A 111 32.72 4.67 13.51
C ASN A 111 31.83 3.67 14.29
N PRO A 112 31.23 2.67 13.62
CA PRO A 112 30.33 1.73 14.26
C PRO A 112 31.04 0.91 15.34
N PRO A 113 30.37 0.58 16.46
CA PRO A 113 30.93 -0.36 17.43
C PRO A 113 31.11 -1.74 16.79
N ALA A 114 32.06 -2.54 17.29
CA ALA A 114 32.38 -3.87 16.72
C ALA A 114 31.18 -4.85 16.67
N SER A 115 30.16 -4.62 17.50
CA SER A 115 28.92 -5.39 17.52
C SER A 115 27.96 -5.04 16.38
N ASP A 116 28.09 -3.87 15.76
CA ASP A 116 27.26 -3.49 14.61
C ASP A 116 27.89 -4.00 13.31
N LEU A 117 27.34 -5.10 12.83
CA LEU A 117 27.85 -5.80 11.65
C LEU A 117 27.23 -5.28 10.33
N ALA A 118 26.24 -4.40 10.40
CA ALA A 118 25.49 -3.91 9.24
C ALA A 118 25.86 -2.48 8.85
N ALA A 119 26.42 -1.69 9.77
CA ALA A 119 26.91 -0.34 9.51
C ALA A 119 28.39 -0.33 9.13
N ALA A 120 28.69 0.45 8.10
CA ALA A 120 30.06 0.76 7.68
C ALA A 120 30.55 2.06 8.35
N ARG A 121 31.84 2.36 8.22
CA ARG A 121 32.39 3.64 8.67
C ARG A 121 31.92 4.75 7.73
N LEU A 122 31.44 5.85 8.28
CA LEU A 122 31.20 7.11 7.56
C LEU A 122 32.35 8.07 7.85
N GLU A 123 33.05 8.50 6.81
CA GLU A 123 34.05 9.55 6.94
C GLU A 123 33.41 10.89 7.31
N ALA A 124 34.15 11.77 7.99
CA ALA A 124 33.66 13.12 8.25
C ALA A 124 33.63 13.96 6.95
N THR A 125 32.68 14.89 6.89
CA THR A 125 32.54 15.88 5.82
C THR A 125 32.20 17.25 6.38
N ASP A 126 32.25 18.27 5.52
CA ASP A 126 31.85 19.61 5.89
C ASP A 126 30.33 19.68 6.12
N SER A 127 29.93 20.12 7.32
CA SER A 127 28.53 20.09 7.74
C SER A 127 27.67 21.11 7.02
N GLN A 128 28.23 22.24 6.60
CA GLN A 128 27.50 23.25 5.82
C GLN A 128 27.22 22.74 4.40
N THR A 129 28.22 22.11 3.77
CA THR A 129 28.10 21.49 2.45
C THR A 129 27.05 20.37 2.47
N LEU A 130 27.07 19.50 3.48
CA LEU A 130 26.07 18.44 3.62
C LEU A 130 24.67 19.00 3.82
N LEU A 131 24.51 20.01 4.69
CA LEU A 131 23.21 20.64 4.93
C LEU A 131 22.68 21.34 3.68
N GLN A 132 23.53 22.05 2.95
CA GLN A 132 23.13 22.70 1.71
C GLN A 132 22.66 21.68 0.67
N ALA A 133 23.44 20.62 0.41
CA ALA A 133 23.07 19.57 -0.52
C ALA A 133 21.76 18.87 -0.12
N TYR A 134 21.55 18.66 1.17
CA TYR A 134 20.31 18.11 1.72
C TYR A 134 19.09 18.98 1.44
N LEU A 135 19.19 20.28 1.67
CA LEU A 135 18.11 21.23 1.42
C LEU A 135 17.83 21.43 -0.08
N GLU A 136 18.87 21.38 -0.91
CA GLU A 136 18.74 21.44 -2.37
C GLU A 136 17.98 20.23 -2.92
N ASP A 137 18.33 19.01 -2.50
CA ASP A 137 17.62 17.80 -2.93
C ASP A 137 16.15 17.82 -2.46
N LEU A 138 15.92 18.16 -1.19
CA LEU A 138 14.58 18.29 -0.61
C LEU A 138 13.72 19.29 -1.40
N THR A 139 14.29 20.46 -1.74
CA THR A 139 13.57 21.50 -2.48
C THR A 139 13.21 21.03 -3.89
N ARG A 140 14.07 20.25 -4.55
CA ARG A 140 13.77 19.66 -5.86
C ARG A 140 12.59 18.71 -5.77
N GLU A 141 12.57 17.82 -4.78
CA GLU A 141 11.45 16.88 -4.57
C GLU A 141 10.13 17.59 -4.26
N TYR A 142 10.15 18.54 -3.32
CA TYR A 142 8.93 19.23 -2.92
C TYR A 142 8.29 20.00 -4.08
N ARG A 143 9.10 20.59 -4.95
CA ARG A 143 8.63 21.28 -6.16
C ARG A 143 8.12 20.32 -7.21
N ALA A 144 8.84 19.22 -7.48
CA ALA A 144 8.45 18.24 -8.49
C ALA A 144 7.12 17.56 -8.12
N ASP A 145 6.91 17.28 -6.84
CA ASP A 145 5.80 16.47 -6.36
C ASP A 145 4.64 17.29 -5.75
N GLY A 146 4.75 18.63 -5.71
CA GLY A 146 3.72 19.50 -5.17
C GLY A 146 3.44 19.30 -3.68
N ILE A 147 4.45 18.90 -2.89
CA ILE A 147 4.30 18.65 -1.46
C ILE A 147 4.02 19.98 -0.73
N PRO A 148 3.07 20.03 0.22
CA PRO A 148 2.84 21.21 1.03
C PRO A 148 4.11 21.66 1.76
N GLN A 149 4.34 22.97 1.81
CA GLN A 149 5.51 23.54 2.50
C GLN A 149 5.48 23.35 4.03
N ASN A 150 4.31 23.04 4.60
CA ASN A 150 4.14 22.78 6.03
C ASN A 150 3.60 21.37 6.26
N LEU A 151 4.39 20.54 6.95
CA LEU A 151 4.06 19.14 7.26
C LEU A 151 3.79 18.87 8.75
N SER A 152 3.51 19.92 9.54
CA SER A 152 3.16 19.79 10.97
C SER A 152 1.96 18.88 11.26
N TYR A 153 1.06 18.68 10.28
CA TYR A 153 -0.08 17.78 10.39
C TYR A 153 0.29 16.29 10.26
N LEU A 154 1.43 15.97 9.65
CA LEU A 154 1.71 14.64 9.09
C LEU A 154 1.73 13.55 10.16
N ASP A 155 2.44 13.75 11.27
CA ASP A 155 2.52 12.76 12.35
C ASP A 155 1.14 12.43 12.92
N ARG A 156 0.32 13.46 13.15
CA ARG A 156 -1.06 13.28 13.63
C ARG A 156 -1.89 12.50 12.60
N ALA A 157 -1.74 12.82 11.32
CA ALA A 157 -2.47 12.14 10.25
C ALA A 157 -2.08 10.65 10.15
N LEU A 158 -0.78 10.34 10.25
CA LEU A 158 -0.26 8.97 10.27
C LEU A 158 -0.82 8.19 11.47
N LEU A 159 -0.80 8.78 12.67
CA LEU A 159 -1.33 8.11 13.87
C LEU A 159 -2.83 7.85 13.76
N LEU A 160 -3.62 8.82 13.31
CA LEU A 160 -5.06 8.65 13.10
C LEU A 160 -5.37 7.55 12.07
N PHE A 161 -4.56 7.45 11.01
CA PHE A 161 -4.68 6.39 10.02
C PHE A 161 -4.45 5.01 10.64
N VAL A 162 -3.35 4.85 11.36
CA VAL A 162 -2.93 3.58 11.97
C VAL A 162 -3.88 3.12 13.08
N GLU A 163 -4.41 4.04 13.89
CA GLU A 163 -5.36 3.72 14.97
C GLU A 163 -6.68 3.12 14.46
N ARG A 164 -7.07 3.45 13.23
CA ARG A 164 -8.30 2.96 12.59
C ARG A 164 -8.06 1.68 11.79
N LEU A 165 -6.83 1.44 11.37
CA LEU A 165 -6.44 0.36 10.46
C LEU A 165 -6.91 -1.04 10.93
N PRO A 166 -6.84 -1.42 12.22
CA PRO A 166 -7.34 -2.73 12.67
C PRO A 166 -8.80 -3.02 12.31
N ARG A 167 -9.64 -1.98 12.17
CA ARG A 167 -11.07 -2.14 11.80
C ARG A 167 -11.28 -2.44 10.32
N TYR A 168 -10.30 -2.11 9.49
CA TYR A 168 -10.36 -2.26 8.02
C TYR A 168 -9.43 -3.37 7.52
N TYR A 169 -8.68 -4.02 8.41
CA TYR A 169 -7.89 -5.17 8.08
C TYR A 169 -8.79 -6.38 7.83
N ILE A 170 -8.68 -6.91 6.62
CA ILE A 170 -9.44 -8.07 6.15
C ILE A 170 -8.51 -9.10 5.49
N GLY A 171 -7.21 -9.07 5.76
CA GLY A 171 -6.28 -10.08 5.28
C GLY A 171 -6.25 -10.24 3.76
N LEU A 172 -6.24 -9.12 3.03
CA LEU A 172 -5.89 -9.12 1.60
C LEU A 172 -4.37 -9.07 1.45
N SER A 173 -3.81 -9.61 0.37
CA SER A 173 -2.35 -9.74 0.20
C SER A 173 -1.62 -8.39 0.30
N TYR A 174 -2.12 -7.34 -0.35
CA TYR A 174 -1.50 -6.01 -0.27
C TYR A 174 -1.57 -5.41 1.15
N GLN A 175 -2.60 -5.76 1.94
CA GLN A 175 -2.71 -5.33 3.34
C GLN A 175 -1.65 -6.03 4.20
N ARG A 176 -1.44 -7.34 4.00
CA ARG A 176 -0.37 -8.10 4.65
C ARG A 176 1.00 -7.52 4.31
N ASP A 177 1.25 -7.29 3.03
CA ASP A 177 2.51 -6.72 2.55
C ASP A 177 2.78 -5.34 3.14
N ALA A 178 1.78 -4.46 3.16
CA ALA A 178 1.88 -3.13 3.75
C ALA A 178 2.27 -3.20 5.24
N LEU A 179 1.66 -4.11 5.99
CA LEU A 179 1.92 -4.29 7.41
C LEU A 179 3.25 -4.98 7.69
N LEU A 180 3.64 -5.96 6.88
CA LEU A 180 4.94 -6.61 6.98
C LEU A 180 6.08 -5.61 6.72
N GLU A 181 5.93 -4.75 5.72
CA GLU A 181 6.89 -3.67 5.47
C GLU A 181 6.95 -2.67 6.63
N ALA A 182 5.80 -2.33 7.22
CA ALA A 182 5.75 -1.50 8.42
C ALA A 182 6.52 -2.15 9.58
N VAL A 183 6.31 -3.45 9.84
CA VAL A 183 7.05 -4.22 10.86
C VAL A 183 8.54 -4.19 10.57
N ARG A 184 8.92 -4.46 9.32
CA ARG A 184 10.31 -4.52 8.87
C ARG A 184 11.02 -3.20 9.15
N ILE A 185 10.45 -2.08 8.76
CA ILE A 185 11.05 -0.76 8.93
C ILE A 185 11.02 -0.35 10.42
N TRP A 186 9.89 -0.51 11.10
CA TRP A 186 9.72 -0.14 12.51
C TRP A 186 10.69 -0.87 13.43
N ARG A 187 10.92 -2.16 13.17
CA ARG A 187 11.86 -3.00 13.93
C ARG A 187 13.28 -3.00 13.34
N LYS A 188 13.54 -2.18 12.32
CA LYS A 188 14.87 -2.00 11.69
C LYS A 188 15.44 -3.31 11.14
N LEU A 189 14.59 -4.13 10.53
CA LEU A 189 14.93 -5.42 9.94
C LEU A 189 15.29 -5.24 8.46
N ASN A 190 16.19 -6.07 7.95
CA ASN A 190 16.69 -5.93 6.59
C ASN A 190 15.87 -6.72 5.55
N THR A 191 15.12 -7.74 5.98
CA THR A 191 14.43 -8.68 5.09
C THR A 191 12.97 -8.87 5.51
N ARG A 192 12.11 -9.29 4.57
CA ARG A 192 10.73 -9.73 4.85
C ARG A 192 10.72 -10.92 5.80
N GLN A 193 11.63 -11.88 5.60
CA GLN A 193 11.74 -13.08 6.43
C GLN A 193 12.05 -12.74 7.89
N ALA A 194 12.95 -11.77 8.15
CA ALA A 194 13.22 -11.27 9.48
C ALA A 194 11.96 -10.64 10.12
N ALA A 195 11.15 -9.91 9.34
CA ALA A 195 9.90 -9.32 9.84
C ALA A 195 8.90 -10.39 10.28
N ILE A 196 8.72 -11.44 9.47
CA ILE A 196 7.86 -12.59 9.80
C ILE A 196 8.39 -13.32 11.04
N ALA A 197 9.69 -13.65 11.06
CA ALA A 197 10.32 -14.32 12.20
C ALA A 197 10.16 -13.49 13.49
N SER A 198 10.31 -12.17 13.40
CA SER A 198 10.14 -11.25 14.52
C SER A 198 8.70 -11.22 15.06
N LEU A 199 7.68 -11.33 14.21
CA LEU A 199 6.28 -11.41 14.63
C LEU A 199 5.99 -12.73 15.35
N LEU A 200 6.50 -13.83 14.80
CA LEU A 200 6.28 -15.18 15.33
C LEU A 200 7.22 -15.56 16.49
N ARG A 201 8.19 -14.70 16.82
CA ARG A 201 9.24 -14.94 17.82
C ARG A 201 10.08 -16.19 17.48
N LEU A 202 10.39 -16.35 16.20
CA LEU A 202 11.24 -17.40 15.65
C LEU A 202 12.61 -16.83 15.24
N ASN A 203 13.55 -17.71 14.97
CA ASN A 203 14.81 -17.32 14.32
C ASN A 203 14.58 -17.13 12.82
N GLU A 204 15.28 -16.17 12.18
CA GLU A 204 15.15 -15.94 10.74
C GLU A 204 15.51 -17.17 9.90
N SER A 205 16.46 -18.00 10.38
CA SER A 205 16.87 -19.26 9.74
C SER A 205 15.94 -20.45 10.00
N ASP A 206 14.79 -20.25 10.65
CA ASP A 206 13.86 -21.34 10.95
C ASP A 206 13.24 -21.88 9.64
N PRO A 207 13.38 -23.19 9.33
CA PRO A 207 12.89 -23.76 8.08
C PRO A 207 11.36 -23.72 7.95
N SER A 208 10.61 -23.64 9.06
CA SER A 208 9.15 -23.54 9.02
C SER A 208 8.65 -22.26 8.35
N LEU A 209 9.47 -21.21 8.29
CA LEU A 209 9.13 -19.95 7.62
C LEU A 209 8.94 -20.12 6.11
N ALA A 210 9.60 -21.10 5.48
CA ALA A 210 9.52 -21.31 4.03
C ALA A 210 8.19 -21.95 3.60
N THR A 211 7.50 -22.64 4.51
CA THR A 211 6.24 -23.35 4.24
C THR A 211 5.06 -22.75 5.02
N LEU A 212 5.22 -21.52 5.49
CA LEU A 212 4.23 -20.86 6.33
C LEU A 212 3.05 -20.38 5.47
N ASP A 213 1.83 -20.70 5.89
CA ASP A 213 0.64 -20.03 5.38
C ASP A 213 0.64 -18.57 5.89
N GLU A 214 0.63 -17.59 4.97
CA GLU A 214 0.62 -16.17 5.31
C GLU A 214 -0.64 -15.74 6.10
N SER A 215 -1.72 -16.53 6.10
CA SER A 215 -2.87 -16.24 6.97
C SER A 215 -2.51 -16.32 8.47
N THR A 216 -1.48 -17.10 8.82
CA THR A 216 -1.05 -17.30 10.22
C THR A 216 -0.46 -16.05 10.87
N ILE A 217 0.03 -15.10 10.07
CA ILE A 217 0.58 -13.82 10.56
C ILE A 217 -0.48 -12.73 10.72
N ASP A 218 -1.74 -12.95 10.30
CA ASP A 218 -2.80 -11.94 10.36
C ASP A 218 -3.01 -11.40 11.78
N GLN A 219 -3.13 -12.30 12.76
CA GLN A 219 -3.35 -11.90 14.16
C GLN A 219 -2.11 -11.21 14.77
N PRO A 220 -0.88 -11.73 14.62
CA PRO A 220 0.33 -10.99 14.99
C PRO A 220 0.46 -9.59 14.35
N LEU A 221 0.07 -9.44 13.07
CA LEU A 221 0.10 -8.14 12.39
C LEU A 221 -0.89 -7.15 13.03
N VAL A 222 -2.13 -7.57 13.28
CA VAL A 222 -3.14 -6.73 13.95
C VAL A 222 -2.67 -6.31 15.35
N GLN A 223 -2.10 -7.23 16.12
CA GLN A 223 -1.54 -6.92 17.44
C GLN A 223 -0.40 -5.91 17.37
N PHE A 224 0.48 -6.03 16.38
CA PHE A 224 1.57 -5.08 16.15
C PHE A 224 1.03 -3.67 15.87
N ILE A 225 0.05 -3.53 14.96
CA ILE A 225 -0.55 -2.23 14.61
C ILE A 225 -1.15 -1.54 15.83
N GLN A 226 -1.88 -2.29 16.65
CA GLN A 226 -2.52 -1.77 17.87
C GLN A 226 -1.51 -1.19 18.86
N GLN A 227 -0.23 -1.58 18.76
CA GLN A 227 0.85 -1.09 19.59
C GLN A 227 1.63 0.07 18.95
N LEU A 228 1.36 0.49 17.71
CA LEU A 228 2.19 1.52 17.09
C LEU A 228 2.00 2.90 17.71
N SER A 229 0.76 3.36 17.87
CA SER A 229 0.47 4.72 18.38
C SER A 229 1.06 4.97 19.78
N PRO A 230 0.86 4.08 20.79
CA PRO A 230 1.43 4.29 22.13
C PRO A 230 2.96 4.31 22.18
N PHE A 231 3.63 3.68 21.22
CA PHE A 231 5.10 3.58 21.17
C PHE A 231 5.72 4.49 20.09
N TYR A 232 4.93 5.36 19.48
CA TYR A 232 5.42 6.35 18.53
C TYR A 232 6.12 7.49 19.29
N ALA A 233 7.39 7.69 18.98
CA ALA A 233 8.23 8.74 19.56
C ALA A 233 8.76 9.72 18.50
N GLY A 234 8.29 9.60 17.25
CA GLY A 234 8.66 10.50 16.16
C GLY A 234 10.05 10.24 15.57
N TYR A 235 10.66 9.08 15.82
CA TYR A 235 11.95 8.72 15.23
C TYR A 235 11.83 8.50 13.71
N PRO A 236 12.90 8.76 12.93
CA PRO A 236 12.87 8.66 11.47
C PRO A 236 12.26 7.35 10.93
N HIS A 237 12.77 6.20 11.40
CA HIS A 237 12.29 4.88 11.00
C HIS A 237 10.82 4.63 11.35
N GLN A 238 10.31 5.19 12.46
CA GLN A 238 8.89 5.06 12.81
C GLN A 238 8.03 5.82 11.81
N ARG A 239 8.40 7.07 11.51
CA ARG A 239 7.69 7.91 10.53
C ARG A 239 7.69 7.29 9.14
N GLU A 240 8.86 6.85 8.67
CA GLU A 240 8.98 6.22 7.35
C GLU A 240 8.28 4.85 7.30
N ALA A 241 8.23 4.09 8.41
CA ALA A 241 7.41 2.88 8.49
C ALA A 241 5.91 3.18 8.31
N LEU A 242 5.40 4.23 8.97
CA LEU A 242 3.99 4.62 8.83
C LEU A 242 3.68 5.21 7.45
N LEU A 243 4.59 6.00 6.88
CA LEU A 243 4.46 6.48 5.50
C LEU A 243 4.43 5.31 4.52
N ARG A 244 5.36 4.36 4.63
CA ARG A 244 5.41 3.19 3.75
C ARG A 244 4.17 2.31 3.90
N LEU A 245 3.68 2.15 5.13
CA LEU A 245 2.42 1.48 5.43
C LEU A 245 1.26 2.14 4.68
N THR A 246 1.08 3.45 4.86
CA THR A 246 0.00 4.19 4.18
C THR A 246 0.14 4.13 2.66
N GLN A 247 1.36 4.26 2.14
CA GLN A 247 1.64 4.16 0.71
C GLN A 247 1.15 2.84 0.14
N LEU A 248 1.58 1.72 0.72
CA LEU A 248 1.23 0.39 0.24
C LEU A 248 -0.24 0.06 0.47
N TRP A 249 -0.79 0.46 1.62
CA TRP A 249 -2.20 0.25 1.95
C TRP A 249 -3.14 0.98 0.98
N ARG A 250 -2.76 2.18 0.55
CA ARG A 250 -3.52 2.98 -0.43
C ARG A 250 -3.12 2.71 -1.87
N GLN A 251 -2.12 1.86 -2.10
CA GLN A 251 -1.55 1.55 -3.42
C GLN A 251 -1.12 2.83 -4.16
N LEU A 252 -0.39 3.70 -3.47
CA LEU A 252 0.13 4.96 -4.02
C LEU A 252 1.54 4.77 -4.57
N ASP A 253 1.85 5.48 -5.65
CA ASP A 253 3.12 5.31 -6.38
C ASP A 253 4.30 5.90 -5.61
N SER A 254 4.07 6.94 -4.79
CA SER A 254 5.16 7.67 -4.13
C SER A 254 4.87 8.08 -2.69
N ARG A 255 5.96 8.35 -1.95
CA ARG A 255 5.94 8.98 -0.62
C ARG A 255 5.21 10.32 -0.64
N SER A 256 5.40 11.11 -1.69
CA SER A 256 4.80 12.43 -1.84
C SER A 256 3.29 12.35 -2.05
N GLN A 257 2.82 11.43 -2.91
CA GLN A 257 1.39 11.12 -3.04
C GLN A 257 0.80 10.65 -1.70
N THR A 258 1.58 9.92 -0.90
CA THR A 258 1.16 9.45 0.42
C THR A 258 0.92 10.62 1.38
N ILE A 259 1.87 11.54 1.46
CA ILE A 259 1.77 12.76 2.27
C ILE A 259 0.54 13.59 1.84
N ALA A 260 0.39 13.86 0.54
CA ALA A 260 -0.77 14.59 0.01
C ALA A 260 -2.10 13.89 0.33
N SER A 261 -2.17 12.57 0.16
CA SER A 261 -3.38 11.80 0.44
C SER A 261 -3.81 11.86 1.91
N LEU A 262 -2.86 11.97 2.84
CA LEU A 262 -3.12 12.06 4.27
C LEU A 262 -3.65 13.43 4.70
N GLN A 263 -3.35 14.47 3.92
CA GLN A 263 -3.92 15.80 4.12
C GLN A 263 -5.42 15.81 3.81
N GLU A 264 -5.81 15.10 2.75
CA GLU A 264 -7.21 15.03 2.29
C GLU A 264 -8.06 14.07 3.14
N ASN A 265 -7.51 12.91 3.47
CA ASN A 265 -8.24 11.84 4.14
C ASN A 265 -7.31 11.02 5.04
N THR A 266 -7.70 10.77 6.29
CA THR A 266 -6.96 9.91 7.24
C THR A 266 -7.63 8.56 7.47
N SER A 267 -8.67 8.20 6.71
CA SER A 267 -9.32 6.90 6.78
C SER A 267 -8.41 5.78 6.24
N ALA A 268 -8.43 4.63 6.93
CA ALA A 268 -7.82 3.39 6.48
C ALA A 268 -8.81 2.48 5.71
N GLU A 269 -10.00 2.99 5.41
CA GLU A 269 -11.01 2.26 4.65
C GLU A 269 -10.50 1.85 3.27
N THR A 270 -10.67 0.57 2.96
CA THR A 270 -10.29 0.00 1.67
C THR A 270 -11.16 0.61 0.56
N ASN A 271 -10.52 1.01 -0.54
CA ASN A 271 -11.22 1.55 -1.69
C ASN A 271 -12.20 0.50 -2.26
N ILE A 272 -13.47 0.89 -2.41
CA ILE A 272 -14.54 0.05 -2.97
C ILE A 272 -14.21 -0.48 -4.37
N ARG A 273 -13.31 0.15 -5.13
CA ARG A 273 -12.88 -0.35 -6.44
C ARG A 273 -12.20 -1.71 -6.39
N ILE A 274 -11.69 -2.12 -5.22
CA ILE A 274 -10.99 -3.40 -5.08
C ILE A 274 -11.89 -4.62 -5.31
N ILE A 275 -13.22 -4.47 -5.16
CA ILE A 275 -14.17 -5.58 -5.37
C ILE A 275 -14.56 -5.76 -6.84
N ASP A 276 -14.10 -4.90 -7.76
CA ASP A 276 -14.47 -4.95 -9.17
C ASP A 276 -14.14 -6.30 -9.85
N PRO A 277 -12.96 -6.93 -9.62
CA PRO A 277 -12.68 -8.26 -10.18
C PRO A 277 -13.66 -9.34 -9.70
N VAL A 278 -14.09 -9.26 -8.43
CA VAL A 278 -15.05 -10.21 -7.85
C VAL A 278 -16.44 -9.96 -8.40
N LEU A 279 -16.85 -8.70 -8.55
CA LEU A 279 -18.12 -8.35 -9.16
C LEU A 279 -18.21 -9.00 -10.54
N ILE A 280 -17.18 -8.86 -11.38
CA ILE A 280 -17.16 -9.46 -12.72
C ILE A 280 -17.18 -11.00 -12.66
N ALA A 281 -16.38 -11.61 -11.79
CA ALA A 281 -16.38 -13.06 -11.61
C ALA A 281 -17.76 -13.60 -11.16
N PHE A 282 -18.45 -12.87 -10.28
CA PHE A 282 -19.80 -13.19 -9.85
C PHE A 282 -20.80 -13.12 -11.02
N ILE A 283 -20.76 -12.04 -11.82
CA ILE A 283 -21.63 -11.86 -12.99
C ILE A 283 -21.42 -12.97 -14.02
N GLN A 284 -20.17 -13.34 -14.31
CA GLN A 284 -19.85 -14.40 -15.27
C GLN A 284 -20.45 -15.76 -14.87
N ARG A 285 -20.67 -16.00 -13.57
CA ARG A 285 -21.27 -17.24 -13.06
C ARG A 285 -22.79 -17.24 -13.09
N ILE A 286 -23.45 -16.08 -13.11
CA ILE A 286 -24.93 -15.99 -13.06
C ILE A 286 -25.64 -16.87 -14.09
N PRO A 287 -25.24 -16.90 -15.39
CA PRO A 287 -25.95 -17.70 -16.38
C PRO A 287 -25.99 -19.20 -16.05
N GLN A 288 -25.01 -19.72 -15.30
CA GLN A 288 -24.94 -21.14 -14.92
C GLN A 288 -25.92 -21.47 -13.78
N PHE A 289 -26.21 -20.51 -12.91
CA PHE A 289 -27.06 -20.69 -11.71
C PHE A 289 -28.46 -20.07 -11.85
N TYR A 290 -28.74 -19.46 -12.99
CA TYR A 290 -30.04 -18.85 -13.27
C TYR A 290 -31.10 -19.92 -13.53
N GLN A 291 -32.19 -19.87 -12.78
CA GLN A 291 -33.30 -20.83 -12.85
C GLN A 291 -34.65 -20.14 -13.15
N GLY A 292 -34.63 -18.85 -13.50
CA GLY A 292 -35.87 -18.10 -13.73
C GLY A 292 -36.72 -17.93 -12.47
N ARG A 293 -36.13 -17.92 -11.27
CA ARG A 293 -36.89 -17.67 -10.04
C ARG A 293 -37.27 -16.20 -9.93
N GLY A 294 -38.41 -15.90 -9.29
CA GLY A 294 -38.90 -14.52 -9.16
C GLY A 294 -37.88 -13.56 -8.54
N GLU A 295 -37.14 -14.01 -7.53
CA GLU A 295 -36.08 -13.22 -6.89
C GLU A 295 -34.88 -12.97 -7.81
N GLN A 296 -34.49 -13.97 -8.63
CA GLN A 296 -33.41 -13.82 -9.61
C GLN A 296 -33.79 -12.81 -10.70
N ARG A 297 -35.04 -12.88 -11.19
CA ARG A 297 -35.60 -11.88 -12.11
C ARG A 297 -35.60 -10.50 -11.48
N GLN A 298 -36.05 -10.37 -10.24
CA GLN A 298 -36.07 -9.09 -9.52
C GLN A 298 -34.67 -8.51 -9.37
N ALA A 299 -33.70 -9.32 -8.93
CA ALA A 299 -32.32 -8.88 -8.74
C ALA A 299 -31.70 -8.36 -10.04
N LEU A 300 -31.84 -9.12 -11.14
CA LEU A 300 -31.32 -8.73 -12.46
C LEU A 300 -32.06 -7.54 -13.08
N THR A 301 -33.38 -7.45 -12.89
CA THR A 301 -34.17 -6.30 -13.35
C THR A 301 -33.72 -5.03 -12.63
N GLU A 302 -33.51 -5.09 -11.31
CA GLU A 302 -33.02 -3.94 -10.55
C GLU A 302 -31.59 -3.56 -10.93
N ALA A 303 -30.73 -4.54 -11.18
CA ALA A 303 -29.39 -4.30 -11.70
C ALA A 303 -29.42 -3.59 -13.05
N TYR A 304 -30.25 -4.06 -13.99
CA TYR A 304 -30.44 -3.42 -15.30
C TYR A 304 -30.95 -1.98 -15.15
N ARG A 305 -31.92 -1.77 -14.25
CA ARG A 305 -32.48 -0.43 -13.96
C ARG A 305 -31.39 0.53 -13.53
N LEU A 306 -30.59 0.16 -12.52
CA LEU A 306 -29.51 0.99 -12.00
C LEU A 306 -28.39 1.20 -13.03
N TRP A 307 -28.03 0.14 -13.75
CA TRP A 307 -27.00 0.17 -14.79
C TRP A 307 -27.32 1.19 -15.89
N ASN A 308 -28.58 1.26 -16.32
CA ASN A 308 -29.03 2.18 -17.37
C ASN A 308 -29.60 3.51 -16.82
N GLY A 309 -29.60 3.71 -15.50
CA GLY A 309 -30.07 4.95 -14.88
C GLY A 309 -31.58 5.17 -14.98
N LEU A 310 -32.35 4.08 -15.08
CA LEU A 310 -33.80 4.13 -15.23
C LEU A 310 -34.50 4.44 -13.91
N ASP A 311 -35.57 5.22 -13.99
CA ASP A 311 -36.30 5.78 -12.86
C ASP A 311 -37.22 4.77 -12.16
N SER A 312 -37.78 3.81 -12.89
CA SER A 312 -38.80 2.90 -12.36
C SER A 312 -38.71 1.47 -12.90
N ARG A 313 -39.29 0.53 -12.14
CA ARG A 313 -39.45 -0.87 -12.57
C ARG A 313 -40.31 -0.98 -13.84
N THR A 314 -41.30 -0.12 -14.00
CA THR A 314 -42.18 -0.09 -15.18
C THR A 314 -41.40 0.29 -16.44
N THR A 315 -40.57 1.34 -16.35
CA THR A 315 -39.67 1.77 -17.44
C THR A 315 -38.70 0.64 -17.80
N THR A 316 -38.14 -0.01 -16.77
CA THR A 316 -37.20 -1.13 -16.94
C THR A 316 -37.82 -2.31 -17.69
N LEU A 317 -39.03 -2.73 -17.31
CA LEU A 317 -39.72 -3.83 -17.97
C LEU A 317 -40.02 -3.50 -19.44
N LYS A 318 -40.44 -2.27 -19.74
CA LYS A 318 -40.65 -1.81 -21.12
C LYS A 318 -39.36 -1.84 -21.95
N GLU A 319 -38.24 -1.38 -21.41
CA GLU A 319 -36.94 -1.45 -22.11
C GLU A 319 -36.48 -2.89 -22.35
N LEU A 320 -36.75 -3.80 -21.42
CA LEU A 320 -36.50 -5.23 -21.57
C LEU A 320 -37.52 -5.91 -22.52
N GLY A 321 -38.43 -5.14 -23.12
CA GLY A 321 -39.41 -5.60 -24.12
C GLY A 321 -40.67 -6.23 -23.53
N VAL A 322 -40.90 -6.14 -22.22
CA VAL A 322 -42.05 -6.73 -21.53
C VAL A 322 -43.12 -5.67 -21.26
N ASP A 323 -44.36 -5.92 -21.67
CA ASP A 323 -45.49 -5.05 -21.33
C ASP A 323 -45.87 -5.21 -19.84
N PRO A 324 -45.73 -4.15 -19.01
CA PRO A 324 -46.08 -4.22 -17.59
C PRO A 324 -47.56 -4.53 -17.33
N GLN A 325 -48.47 -4.22 -18.26
CA GLN A 325 -49.90 -4.47 -18.09
C GLN A 325 -50.24 -5.97 -18.06
N VAL A 326 -49.44 -6.81 -18.72
CA VAL A 326 -49.58 -8.28 -18.69
C VAL A 326 -49.32 -8.83 -17.28
N LEU A 327 -48.50 -8.15 -16.48
CA LEU A 327 -48.15 -8.57 -15.12
C LEU A 327 -49.12 -8.04 -14.04
N THR A 328 -49.90 -7.01 -14.35
CA THR A 328 -50.82 -6.35 -13.40
C THR A 328 -52.30 -6.60 -13.69
N SER A 329 -52.64 -7.31 -14.76
CA SER A 329 -54.02 -7.60 -15.14
C SER A 329 -54.75 -8.44 -14.09
N SER A 330 -55.99 -8.09 -13.78
CA SER A 330 -56.81 -8.76 -12.75
C SER A 330 -57.23 -10.20 -13.09
N ASN A 331 -57.12 -10.61 -14.37
CA ASN A 331 -57.37 -11.97 -14.82
C ASN A 331 -56.33 -12.37 -15.89
N PRO A 332 -55.10 -12.73 -15.49
CA PRO A 332 -54.00 -12.86 -16.42
C PRO A 332 -54.14 -14.12 -17.28
N ASN A 333 -53.93 -13.98 -18.58
CA ASN A 333 -53.78 -15.12 -19.48
C ASN A 333 -52.47 -15.84 -19.17
N ASN A 334 -52.54 -17.08 -18.66
CA ASN A 334 -51.37 -17.88 -18.31
C ASN A 334 -50.34 -18.00 -19.46
N THR A 335 -50.80 -18.10 -20.71
CA THR A 335 -49.90 -18.16 -21.87
C THR A 335 -49.15 -16.84 -22.07
N ALA A 336 -49.84 -15.70 -21.87
CA ALA A 336 -49.22 -14.39 -21.96
C ALA A 336 -48.20 -14.16 -20.83
N LEU A 337 -48.49 -14.62 -19.60
CA LEU A 337 -47.55 -14.58 -18.49
C LEU A 337 -46.29 -15.41 -18.74
N VAL A 338 -46.43 -16.63 -19.27
CA VAL A 338 -45.29 -17.50 -19.59
C VAL A 338 -44.42 -16.89 -20.70
N ASN A 339 -45.04 -16.31 -21.72
CA ASN A 339 -44.32 -15.64 -22.80
C ASN A 339 -43.57 -14.40 -22.30
N ALA A 340 -44.21 -13.56 -21.48
CA ALA A 340 -43.59 -12.39 -20.86
C ALA A 340 -42.42 -12.78 -19.95
N ALA A 341 -42.56 -13.84 -19.15
CA ALA A 341 -41.48 -14.36 -18.31
C ALA A 341 -40.31 -14.90 -19.15
N THR A 342 -40.59 -15.65 -20.22
CA THR A 342 -39.54 -16.19 -21.10
C THR A 342 -38.78 -15.08 -21.83
N GLN A 343 -39.48 -14.05 -22.27
CA GLN A 343 -38.88 -12.87 -22.91
C GLN A 343 -37.98 -12.11 -21.93
N LEU A 344 -38.48 -11.88 -20.70
CA LEU A 344 -37.72 -11.25 -19.64
C LEU A 344 -36.44 -12.05 -19.33
N ASP A 345 -36.55 -13.37 -19.20
CA ASP A 345 -35.42 -14.25 -18.88
C ASP A 345 -34.33 -14.17 -19.96
N ARG A 346 -34.71 -14.14 -21.24
CA ARG A 346 -33.76 -13.97 -22.36
C ARG A 346 -33.05 -12.62 -22.31
N ALA A 347 -33.80 -11.53 -22.13
CA ALA A 347 -33.25 -10.18 -22.09
C ALA A 347 -32.29 -9.98 -20.89
N LEU A 348 -32.67 -10.49 -19.71
CA LEU A 348 -31.83 -10.42 -18.51
C LEU A 348 -30.54 -11.25 -18.66
N LEU A 349 -30.61 -12.45 -19.24
CA LEU A 349 -29.42 -13.26 -19.49
C LEU A 349 -28.50 -12.65 -20.56
N GLU A 350 -29.07 -12.01 -21.59
CA GLU A 350 -28.29 -11.28 -22.58
C GLU A 350 -27.57 -10.09 -21.96
N PHE A 351 -28.26 -9.29 -21.14
CA PHE A 351 -27.66 -8.21 -20.37
C PHE A 351 -26.47 -8.71 -19.52
N VAL A 352 -26.68 -9.74 -18.71
CA VAL A 352 -25.62 -10.33 -17.84
C VAL A 352 -24.40 -10.77 -18.64
N ARG A 353 -24.59 -11.38 -19.82
CA ARG A 353 -23.49 -11.84 -20.67
C ARG A 353 -22.66 -10.72 -21.26
N ARG A 354 -23.23 -9.52 -21.44
CA ARG A 354 -22.53 -8.35 -21.98
C ARG A 354 -21.76 -7.55 -20.94
N ILE A 355 -22.21 -7.57 -19.67
CA ILE A 355 -21.58 -6.81 -18.57
C ILE A 355 -20.05 -6.95 -18.53
N PRO A 356 -19.42 -8.15 -18.61
CA PRO A 356 -17.96 -8.26 -18.54
C PRO A 356 -17.21 -7.50 -19.63
N ILE A 357 -17.86 -7.25 -20.78
CA ILE A 357 -17.29 -6.51 -21.91
C ILE A 357 -17.56 -5.01 -21.76
N ASP A 358 -18.74 -4.65 -21.25
CA ASP A 358 -19.23 -3.27 -21.18
C ASP A 358 -18.88 -2.55 -19.87
N TYR A 359 -18.36 -3.26 -18.87
CA TYR A 359 -18.00 -2.69 -17.57
C TYR A 359 -16.80 -1.75 -17.70
N ARG A 360 -16.95 -0.54 -17.15
CA ARG A 360 -15.98 0.56 -17.21
C ARG A 360 -15.58 1.07 -15.82
N GLU A 361 -15.85 0.30 -14.76
CA GLU A 361 -15.48 0.63 -13.38
C GLU A 361 -16.01 2.00 -12.90
N ASN A 362 -17.09 2.50 -13.49
CA ASN A 362 -17.73 3.72 -13.00
C ASN A 362 -18.62 3.40 -11.78
N GLU A 363 -18.93 4.44 -10.99
CA GLU A 363 -19.67 4.28 -9.74
C GLU A 363 -21.08 3.70 -9.95
N GLN A 364 -21.81 4.18 -10.96
CA GLN A 364 -23.16 3.72 -11.26
C GLN A 364 -23.19 2.22 -11.59
N GLN A 365 -22.30 1.76 -12.46
CA GLN A 365 -22.19 0.34 -12.82
C GLN A 365 -21.81 -0.48 -11.60
N ARG A 366 -20.83 -0.04 -10.80
CA ARG A 366 -20.42 -0.75 -9.58
C ARG A 366 -21.58 -0.88 -8.58
N GLU A 367 -22.32 0.20 -8.32
CA GLU A 367 -23.47 0.16 -7.40
C GLU A 367 -24.60 -0.72 -7.95
N ALA A 368 -24.82 -0.75 -9.26
CA ALA A 368 -25.76 -1.69 -9.88
C ALA A 368 -25.36 -3.15 -9.63
N LEU A 369 -24.07 -3.48 -9.76
CA LEU A 369 -23.57 -4.85 -9.51
C LEU A 369 -23.54 -5.20 -8.01
N ILE A 370 -23.21 -4.25 -7.12
CA ILE A 370 -23.30 -4.45 -5.67
C ILE A 370 -24.76 -4.73 -5.28
N ARG A 371 -25.72 -3.96 -5.82
CA ARG A 371 -27.14 -4.18 -5.58
C ARG A 371 -27.61 -5.52 -6.12
N LEU A 372 -27.11 -5.95 -7.27
CA LEU A 372 -27.37 -7.28 -7.80
C LEU A 372 -26.92 -8.37 -6.83
N VAL A 373 -25.68 -8.30 -6.35
CA VAL A 373 -25.14 -9.25 -5.37
C VAL A 373 -25.97 -9.25 -4.10
N GLN A 374 -26.33 -8.06 -3.59
CA GLN A 374 -27.17 -7.91 -2.42
C GLN A 374 -28.48 -8.68 -2.57
N LEU A 375 -29.23 -8.43 -3.64
CA LEU A 375 -30.53 -9.05 -3.86
C LEU A 375 -30.40 -10.54 -4.16
N TRP A 376 -29.40 -10.93 -4.96
CA TRP A 376 -29.17 -12.31 -5.36
C TRP A 376 -28.80 -13.20 -4.17
N ARG A 377 -28.03 -12.68 -3.21
CA ARG A 377 -27.64 -13.37 -1.97
C ARG A 377 -28.58 -13.11 -0.79
N ARG A 378 -29.65 -12.31 -0.99
CA ARG A 378 -30.62 -11.91 0.04
C ARG A 378 -29.96 -11.24 1.27
N LEU A 379 -29.00 -10.37 1.02
CA LEU A 379 -28.26 -9.67 2.08
C LEU A 379 -29.04 -8.43 2.56
N GLU A 380 -28.95 -8.16 3.87
CA GLU A 380 -29.73 -7.12 4.55
C GLU A 380 -29.51 -5.71 3.98
N GLY A 381 -28.32 -5.44 3.44
CA GLY A 381 -27.95 -4.10 3.00
C GLY A 381 -26.72 -4.08 2.09
N ARG A 382 -26.42 -2.89 1.57
CA ARG A 382 -25.23 -2.63 0.76
C ARG A 382 -23.95 -3.04 1.49
N ASN A 383 -23.80 -2.68 2.76
CA ASN A 383 -22.60 -3.00 3.54
C ASN A 383 -22.38 -4.52 3.68
N ALA A 384 -23.45 -5.29 3.91
CA ALA A 384 -23.36 -6.75 3.94
C ALA A 384 -22.96 -7.34 2.58
N ALA A 385 -23.43 -6.76 1.47
CA ALA A 385 -23.02 -7.14 0.13
C ALA A 385 -21.53 -6.86 -0.14
N VAL A 386 -21.05 -5.68 0.25
CA VAL A 386 -19.63 -5.34 0.14
C VAL A 386 -18.76 -6.28 0.97
N GLN A 387 -19.13 -6.57 2.22
CA GLN A 387 -18.39 -7.53 3.05
C GLN A 387 -18.36 -8.93 2.42
N SER A 388 -19.50 -9.40 1.90
CA SER A 388 -19.57 -10.69 1.20
C SER A 388 -18.69 -10.72 -0.06
N LEU A 389 -18.53 -9.60 -0.77
CA LEU A 389 -17.63 -9.49 -1.92
C LEU A 389 -16.14 -9.42 -1.52
N LEU A 390 -15.83 -8.81 -0.37
CA LEU A 390 -14.47 -8.80 0.17
C LEU A 390 -14.03 -10.20 0.61
N GLU A 391 -14.95 -11.01 1.16
CA GLU A 391 -14.69 -12.42 1.45
C GLU A 391 -14.44 -13.25 0.18
N ASP A 392 -15.21 -12.99 -0.88
CA ASP A 392 -14.97 -13.61 -2.18
C ASP A 392 -13.62 -13.20 -2.78
N LEU A 393 -13.24 -11.92 -2.64
CA LEU A 393 -11.93 -11.43 -3.08
C LEU A 393 -10.81 -12.19 -2.38
N ARG A 394 -10.90 -12.30 -1.05
CA ARG A 394 -9.94 -13.06 -0.25
C ARG A 394 -9.84 -14.51 -0.74
N ARG A 395 -10.97 -15.17 -0.99
CA ARG A 395 -10.98 -16.54 -1.53
C ARG A 395 -10.32 -16.63 -2.91
N MET A 396 -10.60 -15.68 -3.80
CA MET A 396 -9.99 -15.61 -5.13
C MET A 396 -8.47 -15.44 -5.08
N GLU A 397 -7.94 -14.66 -4.13
CA GLU A 397 -6.49 -14.54 -3.92
C GLU A 397 -5.85 -15.86 -3.47
N HIS A 398 -6.51 -16.61 -2.59
CA HIS A 398 -5.99 -17.91 -2.10
C HIS A 398 -6.06 -19.00 -3.17
N THR A 399 -7.15 -19.09 -3.93
CA THR A 399 -7.28 -20.10 -5.00
C THR A 399 -6.27 -19.90 -6.13
N ARG A 400 -5.86 -18.65 -6.41
CA ARG A 400 -4.80 -18.38 -7.39
C ARG A 400 -3.40 -18.85 -6.94
N TRP A 401 -3.19 -19.10 -5.66
CA TRP A 401 -1.93 -19.58 -5.11
C TRP A 401 -1.84 -21.12 -5.09
N ASP A 402 -2.97 -21.81 -4.92
CA ASP A 402 -3.07 -23.28 -4.85
C ASP A 402 -3.46 -23.97 -6.19
N SER A 403 -3.25 -23.35 -7.35
CA SER A 403 -3.52 -24.00 -8.64
C SER A 403 -2.42 -23.74 -9.67
N PRO A 404 -1.61 -24.76 -10.01
CA PRO A 404 -1.31 -25.03 -11.40
C PRO A 404 -2.53 -25.74 -12.02
N ASP A 405 -3.14 -25.06 -13.00
CA ASP A 405 -4.33 -25.41 -13.82
C ASP A 405 -5.69 -24.80 -13.42
#